data_AF-A0A1Q7H2H5-F1
#
_entry.id   AF-A0A1Q7H2H5-F1
#
_cell.length_a   1.000
_cell.length_b   1.000
_cell.length_c   1.000
_cell.angle_alpha   90.00
_cell.angle_beta   90.00
_cell.angle_gamma   90.00
#
_symmetry.space_group_name_H-M   'P 1'
#
loop_
_entity.id
_entity.type
_entity.pdbx_description
1 polymer ?
#
loop_
_entity_poly.entity_id
_entity_poly.type
_entity_poly.pdbx_seq_one_letter_code
_entity_poly.pdbx_strand_id
1 'polypeptide(L)'
;MNEAILVEDLAVRYADFHRGHRSGHFAGNDVYQQTRDQCMAMLFEAVGNHHGVSTGQVRNALVYRLASVDLFVLGVFVAFYIVVVNAIVQWMFHSVPSDQPWLRSVATTFAACGGGAGGLVLFGLYFATFEMIRIGNTHMSYRGGRGPWNQHQSELLLGGIILFALVAAYRHARDRAESRESQAIEHRGLSPHRTCSSR
;
A
#
# COMPACT_ATOMS: atom_id res chain seq x y z
N MET A 1 -3.39 5.58 -23.49
CA MET A 1 -4.15 6.27 -22.43
C MET A 1 -5.59 6.42 -22.94
N ASN A 2 -6.61 6.08 -22.15
CA ASN A 2 -8.01 6.18 -22.55
C ASN A 2 -8.38 7.66 -22.78
N GLU A 3 -9.06 7.98 -23.89
CA GLU A 3 -9.43 9.35 -24.27
C GLU A 3 -10.27 10.03 -23.17
N ALA A 4 -11.14 9.28 -22.48
CA ALA A 4 -11.88 9.77 -21.33
C ALA A 4 -10.97 10.30 -20.21
N ILE A 5 -9.86 9.60 -19.90
CA ILE A 5 -8.88 10.02 -18.89
C ILE A 5 -8.14 11.28 -19.36
N LEU A 6 -7.83 11.38 -20.66
CA LEU A 6 -7.16 12.53 -21.24
C LEU A 6 -8.03 13.80 -21.12
N VAL A 7 -9.32 13.71 -21.49
CA VAL A 7 -10.22 14.88 -21.40
C VAL A 7 -10.50 15.30 -19.96
N GLU A 8 -10.59 14.33 -19.03
CA GLU A 8 -10.63 14.64 -17.61
C GLU A 8 -9.38 15.39 -17.14
N ASP A 9 -8.18 14.92 -17.53
CA ASP A 9 -6.93 15.58 -17.14
C ASP A 9 -6.82 16.99 -17.72
N LEU A 10 -7.26 17.18 -18.97
CA LEU A 10 -7.29 18.49 -19.62
C LEU A 10 -8.22 19.46 -18.87
N ALA A 11 -9.41 19.01 -18.46
CA ALA A 11 -10.34 19.82 -17.69
C ALA A 11 -9.78 20.21 -16.31
N VAL A 12 -9.06 19.29 -15.64
CA VAL A 12 -8.39 19.58 -14.37
C VAL A 12 -7.28 20.61 -14.57
N ARG A 13 -6.40 20.45 -15.57
CA ARG A 13 -5.33 21.42 -15.87
C ARG A 13 -5.89 22.79 -16.22
N TYR A 14 -6.97 22.84 -17.00
CA TYR A 14 -7.66 24.08 -17.32
C TYR A 14 -8.13 24.80 -16.06
N ALA A 15 -8.78 24.08 -15.13
CA ALA A 15 -9.22 24.63 -13.86
C ALA A 15 -8.04 25.03 -12.96
N ASP A 16 -6.96 24.24 -12.91
CA ASP A 16 -5.75 24.57 -12.15
C ASP A 16 -5.10 25.87 -12.65
N PHE A 17 -5.04 26.05 -13.98
CA PHE A 17 -4.47 27.25 -14.59
C PHE A 17 -5.34 28.50 -14.39
N HIS A 18 -6.68 28.38 -14.50
CA HIS A 18 -7.56 29.54 -14.45
C HIS A 18 -8.06 29.88 -13.05
N ARG A 19 -8.26 28.87 -12.19
CA ARG A 19 -8.94 29.01 -10.89
C ARG A 19 -8.26 28.19 -9.78
N GLY A 20 -7.09 27.61 -10.01
CA GLY A 20 -6.36 26.87 -8.98
C GLY A 20 -5.74 27.79 -7.94
N HIS A 21 -5.36 27.25 -6.78
CA HIS A 21 -4.74 28.03 -5.69
C HIS A 21 -3.49 28.80 -6.12
N ARG A 22 -2.79 28.32 -7.15
CA ARG A 22 -1.57 28.94 -7.69
C ARG A 22 -1.80 29.76 -8.97
N SER A 23 -3.05 29.94 -9.42
CA SER A 23 -3.34 30.68 -10.65
C SER A 23 -3.25 32.20 -10.52
N GLY A 24 -3.24 32.73 -9.29
CA GLY A 24 -3.46 34.16 -9.04
C GLY A 24 -4.91 34.63 -9.24
N HIS A 25 -5.80 33.71 -9.64
CA HIS A 25 -7.23 33.95 -9.91
C HIS A 25 -8.12 32.99 -9.12
N PHE A 26 -7.61 32.44 -8.01
CA PHE A 26 -8.37 31.59 -7.11
C PHE A 26 -9.56 32.36 -6.53
N ALA A 27 -10.77 31.85 -6.75
CA ALA A 27 -12.02 32.48 -6.33
C ALA A 27 -12.84 31.56 -5.42
N GLY A 28 -12.18 30.63 -4.73
CA GLY A 28 -12.83 29.61 -3.90
C GLY A 28 -12.98 28.26 -4.59
N ASN A 29 -13.20 27.22 -3.78
CA ASN A 29 -13.31 25.84 -4.23
C ASN A 29 -14.52 25.61 -5.14
N ASP A 30 -15.66 26.26 -4.86
CA ASP A 30 -16.88 26.09 -5.66
C ASP A 30 -16.69 26.60 -7.09
N VAL A 31 -16.04 27.75 -7.24
CA VAL A 31 -15.74 28.34 -8.57
C VAL A 31 -14.72 27.49 -9.33
N TYR A 32 -13.72 26.93 -8.62
CA TYR A 32 -12.79 25.96 -9.21
C TYR A 32 -13.53 24.71 -9.71
N GLN A 33 -14.39 24.12 -8.88
CA GLN A 33 -15.16 22.92 -9.24
C GLN A 33 -16.09 23.18 -10.41
N GLN A 34 -16.81 24.30 -10.40
CA GLN A 34 -17.67 24.72 -11.51
C GLN A 34 -16.88 24.88 -12.81
N THR A 35 -15.71 25.53 -12.78
CA THR A 35 -14.86 25.73 -13.96
C THR A 35 -14.36 24.39 -14.53
N ARG A 36 -13.93 23.48 -13.65
CA ARG A 36 -13.54 22.11 -14.03
C ARG A 36 -14.70 21.37 -14.68
N ASP A 37 -15.86 21.38 -14.04
CA ASP A 37 -17.02 20.57 -14.45
C ASP A 37 -17.63 21.08 -15.76
N GLN A 38 -17.63 22.40 -15.99
CA GLN A 38 -18.01 23.00 -17.27
C GLN A 38 -17.07 22.59 -18.39
N CYS A 39 -15.75 22.68 -18.18
CA CYS A 39 -14.76 22.26 -19.16
C CYS A 39 -14.89 20.76 -19.48
N MET A 40 -15.05 19.95 -18.44
CA MET A 40 -15.21 18.50 -18.59
C MET A 40 -16.49 18.14 -19.35
N ALA A 41 -17.61 18.81 -19.09
CA ALA A 41 -18.87 18.58 -19.80
C ALA A 41 -18.73 18.86 -21.30
N MET A 42 -18.12 19.99 -21.67
CA MET A 42 -17.88 20.34 -23.08
C MET A 42 -16.98 19.32 -23.79
N LEU A 43 -15.91 18.87 -23.13
CA LEU A 43 -15.00 17.88 -23.71
C LEU A 43 -15.67 16.50 -23.83
N PHE A 44 -16.48 16.09 -22.85
CA PHE A 44 -17.20 14.82 -22.90
C PHE A 44 -18.25 14.80 -24.01
N GLU A 45 -18.91 15.93 -24.24
CA GLU A 45 -19.83 16.09 -25.37
C GLU A 45 -19.08 15.98 -26.71
N ALA A 46 -17.93 16.64 -26.85
CA ALA A 46 -17.11 16.55 -28.06
C ALA A 46 -16.66 15.12 -28.36
N VAL A 47 -16.14 14.40 -27.34
CA VAL A 47 -15.74 12.99 -27.46
C VAL A 47 -16.95 12.09 -27.75
N GLY A 48 -18.07 12.33 -27.07
CA GLY A 48 -19.31 11.59 -27.28
C GLY A 48 -19.80 11.69 -28.73
N ASN A 49 -19.82 12.91 -29.27
CA ASN A 49 -20.19 13.17 -30.66
C ASN A 49 -19.20 12.54 -31.66
N HIS A 50 -17.90 12.56 -31.35
CA HIS A 50 -16.88 11.97 -32.22
C HIS A 50 -17.01 10.44 -32.34
N HIS A 51 -17.33 9.77 -31.23
CA HIS A 51 -17.41 8.30 -31.17
C HIS A 51 -18.85 7.75 -31.28
N GLY A 52 -19.86 8.62 -31.40
CA GLY A 52 -21.27 8.21 -31.43
C GLY A 52 -21.76 7.59 -30.12
N VAL A 53 -21.19 8.00 -28.98
CA VAL A 53 -21.54 7.52 -27.63
C VAL A 53 -22.11 8.65 -26.77
N SER A 54 -22.93 8.31 -25.80
CA SER A 54 -23.45 9.30 -24.84
C SER A 54 -22.36 9.83 -23.90
N THR A 55 -22.53 11.05 -23.41
CA THR A 55 -21.67 11.65 -22.38
C THR A 55 -21.61 10.79 -21.10
N GLY A 56 -22.70 10.08 -20.78
CA GLY A 56 -22.75 9.10 -19.69
C GLY A 56 -21.80 7.92 -19.91
N GLN A 57 -21.70 7.42 -21.14
CA GLN A 57 -20.74 6.36 -21.49
C GLN A 57 -19.29 6.85 -21.38
N VAL A 58 -19.00 8.07 -21.83
CA VAL A 58 -17.66 8.69 -21.67
C VAL A 58 -17.31 8.84 -20.18
N ARG A 59 -18.25 9.32 -19.37
CA ARG A 59 -18.07 9.41 -17.90
C ARG A 59 -17.84 8.05 -17.26
N ASN A 60 -18.59 7.02 -17.66
CA ASN A 60 -18.42 5.67 -17.13
C ASN A 60 -17.06 5.06 -17.52
N ALA A 61 -16.50 5.44 -18.66
CA ALA A 61 -15.17 5.01 -19.08
C ALA A 61 -14.04 5.51 -18.16
N LEU A 62 -14.27 6.57 -17.36
CA LEU A 62 -13.32 7.02 -16.33
C LEU A 62 -13.09 6.00 -15.21
N VAL A 63 -14.07 5.12 -14.97
CA VAL A 63 -14.01 4.10 -13.91
C VAL A 63 -13.32 2.84 -14.43
N TYR A 64 -13.15 2.70 -15.75
CA TYR A 64 -12.55 1.52 -16.34
C TYR A 64 -11.03 1.50 -16.09
N ARG A 65 -10.63 0.70 -15.12
CA ARG A 65 -9.26 0.54 -14.66
C ARG A 65 -8.85 -0.93 -14.77
N LEU A 66 -7.66 -1.18 -15.32
CA LEU A 66 -7.11 -2.53 -15.46
C LEU A 66 -6.73 -3.07 -14.07
N ALA A 67 -7.51 -4.03 -13.57
CA ALA A 67 -7.26 -4.67 -12.28
C ALA A 67 -5.85 -5.29 -12.17
N SER A 68 -5.26 -5.71 -13.29
CA SER A 68 -3.89 -6.22 -13.33
C SER A 68 -2.84 -5.20 -12.91
N VAL A 69 -3.03 -3.92 -13.26
CA VAL A 69 -2.13 -2.83 -12.84
C VAL A 69 -2.26 -2.61 -11.34
N ASP A 70 -3.47 -2.70 -10.80
CA ASP A 70 -3.71 -2.56 -9.37
C ASP A 70 -3.10 -3.67 -8.55
N LEU A 71 -3.25 -4.91 -9.00
CA LEU A 71 -2.61 -6.07 -8.38
C LEU A 71 -1.10 -5.98 -8.44
N PHE A 72 -0.52 -5.49 -9.54
CA PHE A 72 0.91 -5.27 -9.65
C PHE A 72 1.39 -4.22 -8.66
N VAL A 73 0.74 -3.05 -8.60
CA VAL A 73 1.11 -1.95 -7.70
C VAL A 73 1.00 -2.39 -6.24
N LEU A 74 -0.08 -3.09 -5.87
CA LEU A 74 -0.25 -3.68 -4.54
C LEU A 74 0.83 -4.72 -4.25
N GLY A 75 1.11 -5.62 -5.19
CA GLY A 75 2.11 -6.68 -5.03
C GLY A 75 3.51 -6.14 -4.74
N VAL A 76 3.94 -5.10 -5.46
CA VAL A 76 5.21 -4.41 -5.21
C VAL A 76 5.26 -3.83 -3.79
N PHE A 77 4.17 -3.21 -3.35
CA PHE A 77 4.10 -2.66 -1.99
C PHE A 77 4.11 -3.75 -0.92
N VAL A 78 3.36 -4.84 -1.12
CA VAL A 78 3.33 -5.98 -0.19
C VAL A 78 4.73 -6.60 -0.05
N ALA A 79 5.46 -6.77 -1.15
CA ALA A 79 6.84 -7.26 -1.11
C ALA A 79 7.74 -6.33 -0.29
N PHE A 80 7.67 -5.02 -0.53
CA PHE A 80 8.39 -4.02 0.26
C PHE A 80 8.00 -4.07 1.74
N TYR A 81 6.70 -4.13 2.04
CA TYR A 81 6.17 -4.20 3.40
C TYR A 81 6.69 -5.42 4.15
N ILE A 82 6.69 -6.60 3.52
CA ILE A 82 7.24 -7.83 4.10
C ILE A 82 8.71 -7.66 4.48
N VAL A 83 9.53 -7.06 3.60
CA VAL A 83 10.96 -6.81 3.87
C VAL A 83 11.13 -5.90 5.10
N VAL A 84 10.39 -4.79 5.16
CA VAL A 84 10.46 -3.84 6.28
C VAL A 84 10.00 -4.48 7.59
N VAL A 85 8.84 -5.15 7.58
CA VAL A 85 8.33 -5.85 8.76
C VAL A 85 9.31 -6.92 9.23
N ASN A 86 9.87 -7.69 8.30
CA ASN A 86 10.85 -8.71 8.64
C ASN A 86 12.09 -8.13 9.36
N ALA A 87 12.54 -6.95 8.94
CA ALA A 87 13.62 -6.23 9.61
C ALA A 87 13.22 -5.70 11.00
N ILE A 88 12.01 -5.14 11.14
CA ILE A 88 11.48 -4.65 12.43
C ILE A 88 11.37 -5.80 13.43
N VAL A 89 10.75 -6.91 13.01
CA VAL A 89 10.59 -8.11 13.83
C VAL A 89 11.96 -8.64 14.26
N GLN A 90 12.94 -8.68 13.36
CA GLN A 90 14.30 -9.08 13.70
C GLN A 90 14.92 -8.17 14.75
N TRP A 91 14.84 -6.85 14.55
CA TRP A 91 15.36 -5.88 15.50
C TRP A 91 14.71 -6.01 16.88
N MET A 92 13.38 -6.23 16.93
CA MET A 92 12.66 -6.46 18.17
C MET A 92 13.13 -7.72 18.91
N PHE A 93 13.34 -8.83 18.20
CA PHE A 93 13.81 -10.07 18.82
C PHE A 93 15.21 -9.96 19.39
N HIS A 94 16.09 -9.13 18.80
CA HIS A 94 17.41 -8.86 19.35
C HIS A 94 17.36 -7.92 20.58
N SER A 95 16.38 -7.01 20.61
CA SER A 95 16.31 -5.95 21.62
C SER A 95 15.53 -6.33 22.86
N VAL A 96 14.53 -7.22 22.74
CA VAL A 96 13.67 -7.61 23.88
C VAL A 96 14.22 -8.87 24.55
N PRO A 97 14.59 -8.81 25.85
CA PRO A 97 15.06 -9.96 26.62
C PRO A 97 14.13 -11.19 26.53
N SER A 98 14.71 -12.39 26.55
CA SER A 98 13.97 -13.66 26.38
C SER A 98 13.36 -14.22 27.66
N ASP A 99 13.69 -13.64 28.81
CA ASP A 99 13.26 -14.04 30.14
C ASP A 99 11.76 -13.78 30.38
N GLN A 100 11.12 -12.92 29.59
CA GLN A 100 9.71 -12.56 29.75
C GLN A 100 8.91 -12.72 28.43
N PRO A 101 8.34 -13.92 28.18
CA PRO A 101 7.63 -14.21 26.92
C PRO A 101 6.35 -13.38 26.73
N TRP A 102 5.69 -12.99 27.82
CA TRP A 102 4.49 -12.15 27.76
C TRP A 102 4.80 -10.73 27.21
N LEU A 103 5.97 -10.17 27.56
CA LEU A 103 6.40 -8.85 27.11
C LEU A 103 6.64 -8.84 25.60
N ARG A 104 7.22 -9.93 25.07
CA ARG A 104 7.42 -10.12 23.62
C ARG A 104 6.09 -10.18 22.87
N SER A 105 5.09 -10.89 23.41
CA SER A 105 3.75 -10.94 22.82
C SER A 105 3.09 -9.57 22.80
N VAL A 106 3.14 -8.83 23.91
CA VAL A 106 2.60 -7.47 23.99
C VAL A 106 3.29 -6.54 22.99
N ALA A 107 4.62 -6.53 22.96
CA ALA A 107 5.40 -5.72 22.03
C ALA A 107 5.07 -6.05 20.57
N THR A 108 4.93 -7.33 20.23
CA THR A 108 4.56 -7.78 18.88
C THR A 108 3.16 -7.30 18.48
N THR A 109 2.19 -7.37 19.39
CA THR A 109 0.83 -6.86 19.14
C THR A 109 0.84 -5.36 18.87
N PHE A 110 1.53 -4.58 19.70
CA PHE A 110 1.66 -3.13 19.48
C PHE A 110 2.37 -2.81 18.17
N ALA A 111 3.46 -3.53 17.86
CA ALA A 111 4.19 -3.36 16.61
C ALA A 111 3.35 -3.77 15.39
N ALA A 112 2.51 -4.79 15.49
CA ALA A 112 1.60 -5.19 14.42
C ALA A 112 0.53 -4.11 14.15
N CYS A 113 -0.07 -3.54 15.20
CA CYS A 113 -1.00 -2.43 15.07
C CYS A 113 -0.33 -1.20 14.44
N GLY A 114 0.85 -0.81 14.94
CA GLY A 114 1.62 0.31 14.41
C GLY A 114 2.09 0.08 12.98
N GLY A 115 2.54 -1.14 12.66
CA GLY A 115 2.95 -1.56 11.34
C GLY A 115 1.79 -1.61 10.35
N GLY A 116 0.59 -2.03 10.79
CA GLY A 116 -0.61 -1.98 9.97
C GLY A 116 -1.04 -0.55 9.66
N ALA A 117 -1.11 0.32 10.68
CA ALA A 117 -1.46 1.73 10.51
C ALA A 117 -0.44 2.49 9.64
N GLY A 118 0.85 2.32 9.93
CA GLY A 118 1.93 2.89 9.13
C GLY A 118 1.92 2.37 7.69
N GLY A 119 1.69 1.06 7.52
CA GLY A 119 1.54 0.42 6.21
C GLY A 119 0.39 1.03 5.40
N LEU A 120 -0.77 1.25 6.01
CA LEU A 120 -1.92 1.88 5.36
C LEU A 120 -1.60 3.30 4.86
N VAL A 121 -1.00 4.13 5.73
CA VAL A 121 -0.62 5.50 5.38
C VAL A 121 0.42 5.51 4.25
N LEU A 122 1.48 4.70 4.38
CA LEU A 122 2.52 4.59 3.37
C LEU A 122 1.99 4.07 2.03
N PHE A 123 1.09 3.10 2.06
CA PHE A 123 0.45 2.59 0.86
C PHE A 123 -0.38 3.67 0.16
N GLY A 124 -1.16 4.45 0.92
CA GLY A 124 -1.92 5.57 0.40
C GLY A 124 -1.03 6.60 -0.31
N LEU A 125 0.10 6.96 0.30
CA LEU A 125 1.08 7.88 -0.29
C LEU A 125 1.76 7.31 -1.54
N TYR A 126 2.17 6.04 -1.48
CA TYR A 126 2.77 5.33 -2.60
C TYR A 126 1.81 5.24 -3.79
N PHE A 127 0.57 4.82 -3.54
CA PHE A 127 -0.46 4.72 -4.57
C PHE A 127 -0.80 6.09 -5.17
N ALA A 128 -0.93 7.13 -4.34
CA ALA A 128 -1.17 8.48 -4.83
C ALA A 128 -0.03 8.97 -5.74
N THR A 129 1.22 8.70 -5.35
CA THR A 129 2.40 9.03 -6.17
C THR A 129 2.41 8.29 -7.50
N PHE A 130 2.12 6.98 -7.47
CA PHE A 130 1.99 6.17 -8.68
C PHE A 130 0.91 6.73 -9.63
N GLU A 131 -0.25 7.10 -9.11
CA GLU A 131 -1.33 7.70 -9.91
C GLU A 131 -0.94 9.05 -10.51
N MET A 132 -0.25 9.92 -9.75
CA MET A 132 0.26 11.19 -10.26
C MET A 132 1.22 10.98 -11.43
N ILE A 133 2.11 9.98 -11.35
CA ILE A 133 3.04 9.62 -12.43
C ILE A 133 2.28 9.05 -13.63
N ARG A 134 1.36 8.11 -13.41
CA ARG A 134 0.56 7.44 -14.46
C ARG A 134 -0.25 8.44 -15.29
N ILE A 135 -0.84 9.42 -14.63
CA ILE A 135 -1.70 10.44 -15.24
C ILE A 135 -0.86 11.63 -15.74
N GLY A 136 0.35 11.82 -15.20
CA GLY A 136 1.22 12.95 -15.54
C GLY A 136 0.75 14.28 -14.93
N ASN A 137 0.06 14.22 -13.78
CA ASN A 137 -0.48 15.38 -13.07
C ASN A 137 -0.32 15.21 -11.56
N THR A 138 0.35 16.16 -10.91
CA THR A 138 0.62 16.14 -9.47
C THR A 138 -0.59 16.54 -8.62
N HIS A 139 -1.66 17.07 -9.24
CA HIS A 139 -2.88 17.44 -8.55
C HIS A 139 -3.97 16.38 -8.76
N MET A 140 -4.16 15.54 -7.74
CA MET A 140 -5.14 14.46 -7.78
C MET A 140 -6.59 14.98 -7.75
N SER A 141 -6.85 16.22 -7.32
CA SER A 141 -8.21 16.78 -7.16
C SER A 141 -9.15 15.71 -6.53
N TYR A 142 -10.32 15.48 -7.12
CA TYR A 142 -11.25 14.45 -6.68
C TYR A 142 -10.88 13.01 -7.11
N ARG A 143 -9.90 12.83 -8.02
CA ARG A 143 -9.37 11.51 -8.43
C ARG A 143 -8.76 10.77 -7.24
N GLY A 144 -8.21 11.53 -6.28
CA GLY A 144 -7.68 10.99 -5.04
C GLY A 144 -8.68 10.13 -4.28
N GLY A 145 -9.99 10.44 -4.34
CA GLY A 145 -11.07 9.70 -3.70
C GLY A 145 -11.55 8.46 -4.47
N ARG A 146 -11.34 8.40 -5.79
CA ARG A 146 -11.85 7.33 -6.68
C ARG A 146 -11.02 6.06 -6.71
N GLY A 147 -9.83 6.06 -6.09
CA GLY A 147 -8.99 4.86 -6.05
C GLY A 147 -9.74 3.70 -5.37
N PRO A 148 -9.61 2.45 -5.89
CA PRO A 148 -10.30 1.29 -5.32
C PRO A 148 -9.98 1.08 -3.84
N TRP A 149 -8.78 1.51 -3.40
CA TRP A 149 -8.28 1.32 -2.05
C TRP A 149 -8.94 2.20 -0.99
N ASN A 150 -9.49 3.35 -1.35
CA ASN A 150 -10.10 4.24 -0.35
C ASN A 150 -11.37 3.67 0.25
N GLN A 151 -12.08 2.82 -0.50
CA GLN A 151 -13.26 2.13 0.00
C GLN A 151 -12.89 0.94 0.90
N HIS A 152 -11.62 0.50 0.88
CA HIS A 152 -11.13 -0.68 1.56
C HIS A 152 -10.05 -0.39 2.62
N GLN A 153 -10.07 0.80 3.23
CA GLN A 153 -9.06 1.21 4.20
C GLN A 153 -9.04 0.30 5.43
N SER A 154 -10.21 -0.17 5.90
CA SER A 154 -10.33 -1.12 7.00
C SER A 154 -9.71 -2.47 6.68
N GLU A 155 -9.95 -2.98 5.47
CA GLU A 155 -9.46 -4.26 5.00
C GLU A 155 -7.95 -4.23 4.80
N LEU A 156 -7.42 -3.12 4.28
CA LEU A 156 -5.98 -2.89 4.14
C LEU A 156 -5.29 -2.78 5.50
N LEU A 157 -5.91 -2.11 6.49
CA LEU A 157 -5.39 -2.04 7.85
C LEU A 157 -5.30 -3.43 8.48
N LEU A 158 -6.41 -4.18 8.46
CA LEU A 158 -6.47 -5.53 9.01
C LEU A 158 -5.52 -6.48 8.29
N GLY A 159 -5.46 -6.40 6.96
CA GLY A 159 -4.52 -7.16 6.14
C GLY A 159 -3.07 -6.88 6.51
N GLY A 160 -2.71 -5.62 6.74
CA GLY A 160 -1.38 -5.23 7.22
C GLY A 160 -1.05 -5.81 8.60
N ILE A 161 -1.98 -5.72 9.55
CA ILE A 161 -1.82 -6.29 10.91
C ILE A 161 -1.63 -7.82 10.84
N ILE A 162 -2.48 -8.50 10.06
CA ILE A 162 -2.42 -9.96 9.89
C ILE A 162 -1.10 -10.36 9.23
N LEU A 163 -0.70 -9.67 8.16
CA LEU A 163 0.55 -9.95 7.46
C LEU A 163 1.75 -9.74 8.38
N PHE A 164 1.73 -8.69 9.20
CA PHE A 164 2.76 -8.47 10.22
C PHE A 164 2.85 -9.64 11.20
N ALA A 165 1.70 -10.05 11.75
CA ALA A 165 1.62 -11.16 12.69
C ALA A 165 2.12 -12.48 12.06
N LEU A 166 1.79 -12.73 10.79
CA LEU A 166 2.25 -13.92 10.05
C LEU A 166 3.77 -13.91 9.87
N VAL A 167 4.37 -12.77 9.51
CA VAL A 167 5.83 -12.64 9.39
C VAL A 167 6.49 -12.87 10.75
N ALA A 168 5.95 -12.29 11.82
CA ALA A 168 6.46 -12.50 13.18
C ALA A 168 6.36 -13.97 13.61
N ALA A 169 5.22 -14.63 13.37
CA ALA A 169 5.01 -16.03 13.69
C ALA A 169 5.94 -16.95 12.90
N TYR A 170 6.12 -16.70 11.59
CA TYR A 170 7.03 -17.45 10.73
C TYR A 170 8.47 -17.38 11.26
N ARG A 171 8.97 -16.19 11.60
CA ARG A 171 10.30 -16.04 12.19
C ARG A 171 10.42 -16.77 13.53
N HIS A 172 9.43 -16.61 14.41
CA HIS A 172 9.45 -17.28 15.71
C HIS A 172 9.42 -18.82 15.58
N ALA A 173 8.77 -19.36 14.56
CA ALA A 173 8.80 -20.80 14.27
C ALA A 173 10.18 -21.23 13.76
N ARG A 174 10.80 -20.43 12.88
CA ARG A 174 12.13 -20.69 12.33
C ARG A 174 13.23 -20.67 13.39
N ASP A 175 13.29 -19.64 14.23
CA ASP A 175 14.32 -19.51 15.28
C ASP A 175 14.24 -20.67 16.28
N ARG A 176 13.00 -21.12 16.60
CA ARG A 176 12.79 -22.31 17.45
C ARG A 176 13.25 -23.61 16.81
N ALA A 177 13.10 -23.75 15.49
CA ALA A 177 13.60 -24.92 14.76
C ALA A 177 15.14 -24.97 14.78
N GLU A 178 15.79 -23.85 14.47
CA GLU A 178 17.26 -23.72 14.46
C GLU A 178 17.88 -23.98 15.86
N SER A 179 17.22 -23.49 16.92
CA SER A 179 17.65 -23.73 18.31
C SER A 179 17.55 -25.20 18.72
N ARG A 180 16.47 -25.89 18.33
CA ARG A 180 16.27 -27.33 18.61
C ARG A 180 17.29 -28.19 17.88
N GLU A 181 17.61 -27.84 16.64
CA GLU A 181 18.63 -28.54 15.86
C GLU A 181 20.02 -28.40 16.49
N SER A 182 20.38 -27.19 16.92
CA SER A 182 21.65 -26.92 17.61
C SER A 182 21.79 -27.74 18.91
N GLN A 183 20.73 -27.79 19.74
CA GLN A 183 20.71 -28.61 20.96
C GLN A 183 20.81 -30.11 20.68
N ALA A 184 20.16 -30.60 19.61
CA ALA A 184 20.23 -32.02 19.23
C ALA A 184 21.63 -32.42 18.75
N ILE A 185 22.34 -31.53 18.04
CA ILE A 185 23.74 -31.72 17.62
C ILE A 185 24.65 -31.76 18.85
N GLU A 186 24.50 -30.82 19.78
CA GLU A 186 25.28 -30.77 21.02
C GLU A 186 25.09 -32.04 21.87
N HIS A 187 23.85 -32.49 22.05
CA HIS A 187 23.56 -33.75 22.77
C HIS A 187 24.15 -35.00 22.08
N ARG A 188 24.23 -35.04 20.75
CA ARG A 188 24.89 -36.14 20.03
C ARG A 188 26.42 -36.05 20.09
N GLY A 189 26.98 -34.84 20.03
CA GLY A 189 28.41 -34.59 20.16
C GLY A 189 28.97 -34.86 21.57
N LEU A 190 28.12 -34.77 22.60
CA LEU A 190 28.45 -35.09 23.99
C LEU A 190 28.28 -36.58 24.33
N SER A 191 28.02 -37.48 23.37
CA SER A 191 28.08 -38.93 23.65
C SER A 191 29.55 -39.30 23.91
N PRO A 192 29.96 -39.51 25.18
CA PRO A 192 31.34 -39.84 25.45
C PRO A 192 31.55 -41.23 24.87
N HIS A 193 32.63 -41.39 24.12
CA HIS A 193 33.29 -42.68 23.96
C HIS A 193 33.42 -43.30 25.37
N ARG A 194 32.46 -44.14 25.78
CA ARG A 194 32.67 -45.17 26.78
C ARG A 194 33.57 -46.20 26.12
N THR A 195 34.85 -45.87 25.95
CA THR A 195 35.88 -46.88 25.77
C THR A 195 35.93 -47.68 27.06
N CYS A 196 35.47 -48.92 26.96
CA CYS A 196 35.55 -49.94 27.98
C CYS A 196 36.91 -49.90 28.71
N SER A 197 36.85 -49.71 30.03
CA SER A 197 37.96 -50.00 30.92
C SER A 197 38.07 -51.52 31.05
N SER A 198 39.04 -52.12 30.36
CA SER A 198 39.54 -53.46 30.66
C SER A 198 40.85 -53.34 31.43
N ARG A 199 40.82 -53.69 32.72
CA ARG A 199 41.82 -54.48 33.45
C ARG A 199 41.44 -54.59 34.92
#